data_AF-A0A924UJ00-F1
#
_entry.id   AF-A0A924UJ00-F1
#
_cell.length_a   1.000
_cell.length_b   1.000
_cell.length_c   1.000
_cell.angle_alpha   90.00
_cell.angle_beta   90.00
_cell.angle_gamma   90.00
#
_symmetry.space_group_name_H-M   'P 1'
#
loop_
_entity.id
_entity.type
_entity.pdbx_description
1 polymer ?
#
loop_
_entity_poly.entity_id
_entity_poly.type
_entity_poly.pdbx_seq_one_letter_code
_entity_poly.pdbx_strand_id
1 'polypeptide(L)'
;MKIAFQMGIEIKAASGSILKPAQLQFWNLSSEGLPPQIKNQTPGSPFKYYTDAILGLCFHKMNDYKSLSPEHKQFAIQAYRSFDPYTELFQKSAPRVRALRGSTSNNLKFENFEKKMTEIWDEIFQNKVVNFVKLEKALDCLSEFEMAMESTFLYNFNVQFSAKMNEKLICFYSFLFHLRSLMAIDHNAHVEDSSLESVKCDSISDYLPKSDYTVNDALLYLQFKKLSVPFVGHKDKDPRIERLLVEPMLKSFTQYNHNACSLIDQLPKSFLSSLPTGDLEEALHHVQMDWLLGSEAGLLFKIREELFGATEGYDKIFWPELNAARKKAATSLSICFELSHKDFSKESAAA
;
A
#
# COMPACT_ATOMS: atom_id res chain seq x y z
N MET A 1 28.48 8.50 23.91
CA MET A 1 28.44 7.35 22.97
C MET A 1 27.76 7.81 21.69
N LYS A 2 28.24 7.42 20.51
CA LYS A 2 27.44 7.58 19.28
C LYS A 2 26.38 6.50 19.31
N ILE A 3 25.11 6.87 19.46
CA ILE A 3 23.99 5.92 19.38
C ILE A 3 23.97 5.39 17.94
N ALA A 4 24.01 4.07 17.81
CA ALA A 4 23.90 3.36 16.55
C ALA A 4 22.81 2.30 16.71
N PHE A 5 21.85 2.31 15.79
CA PHE A 5 20.77 1.35 15.74
C PHE A 5 21.19 0.17 14.86
N GLN A 6 21.49 -0.95 15.51
CA GLN A 6 22.00 -2.16 14.88
C GLN A 6 20.95 -3.27 14.90
N MET A 7 20.72 -3.90 13.77
CA MET A 7 19.71 -4.95 13.66
C MET A 7 20.12 -6.05 12.67
N GLY A 8 19.85 -7.29 13.06
CA GLY A 8 19.80 -8.44 12.17
C GLY A 8 18.36 -8.77 11.80
N ILE A 9 18.11 -9.04 10.53
CA ILE A 9 16.82 -9.48 9.98
C ILE A 9 17.04 -10.85 9.34
N GLU A 10 16.23 -11.83 9.73
CA GLU A 10 16.18 -13.15 9.08
C GLU A 10 14.81 -13.34 8.43
N ILE A 11 14.80 -13.55 7.11
CA ILE A 11 13.61 -13.81 6.31
C ILE A 11 13.67 -15.24 5.80
N LYS A 12 12.87 -16.15 6.38
CA LYS A 12 12.67 -17.47 5.80
C LYS A 12 11.59 -17.38 4.74
N ALA A 13 11.91 -17.82 3.54
CA ALA A 13 11.00 -17.78 2.42
C ALA A 13 10.63 -19.19 1.93
N ALA A 14 9.36 -19.35 1.60
CA ALA A 14 8.83 -20.54 0.94
C ALA A 14 9.11 -20.51 -0.57
N SER A 15 9.08 -21.69 -1.19
CA SER A 15 9.27 -21.83 -2.64
C SER A 15 8.19 -21.12 -3.45
N GLY A 16 8.60 -20.46 -4.53
CA GLY A 16 7.74 -19.77 -5.49
C GLY A 16 8.55 -19.31 -6.71
N SER A 17 7.89 -18.80 -7.74
CA SER A 17 8.59 -18.15 -8.88
C SER A 17 9.41 -16.96 -8.39
N ILE A 18 8.80 -16.22 -7.46
CA ILE A 18 9.49 -15.36 -6.51
C ILE A 18 9.30 -15.95 -5.12
N LEU A 19 10.34 -15.85 -4.30
CA LEU A 19 10.32 -16.38 -2.95
C LEU A 19 9.27 -15.66 -2.10
N LYS A 20 8.42 -16.43 -1.43
CA LYS A 20 7.33 -15.91 -0.61
C LYS A 20 7.77 -15.84 0.86
N PRO A 21 7.71 -14.67 1.52
CA PRO A 21 8.08 -14.59 2.93
C PRO A 21 7.14 -15.47 3.78
N ALA A 22 7.73 -16.33 4.60
CA ALA A 22 7.01 -17.27 5.46
C ALA A 22 7.24 -16.98 6.95
N GLN A 23 8.44 -16.53 7.31
CA GLN A 23 8.75 -16.11 8.66
C GLN A 23 9.77 -14.97 8.62
N LEU A 24 9.54 -13.94 9.43
CA LEU A 24 10.47 -12.82 9.60
C LEU A 24 10.85 -12.71 11.08
N GLN A 25 12.15 -12.67 11.35
CA GLN A 25 12.69 -12.53 12.69
C GLN A 25 13.66 -11.36 12.78
N PHE A 26 13.59 -10.65 13.90
CA PHE A 26 14.37 -9.45 14.19
C PHE A 26 15.26 -9.66 15.41
N TRP A 27 16.53 -9.32 15.24
CA TRP A 27 17.56 -9.57 16.22
C TRP A 27 18.26 -8.26 16.57
N ASN A 28 18.29 -7.93 17.85
CA ASN A 28 19.20 -6.90 18.33
C ASN A 28 20.60 -7.54 18.42
N LEU A 29 21.57 -6.97 17.72
CA LEU A 29 22.93 -7.50 17.60
C LEU A 29 23.72 -7.49 18.92
N SER A 30 23.23 -6.81 19.95
CA SER A 30 23.73 -6.89 21.32
C SER A 30 23.12 -8.03 22.16
N SER A 31 22.15 -8.79 21.61
CA SER A 31 21.46 -9.86 22.35
C SER A 31 22.29 -11.13 22.47
N GLU A 32 22.20 -11.78 23.61
CA GLU A 32 22.65 -13.16 23.77
C GLU A 32 21.73 -14.11 22.97
N GLY A 33 22.31 -15.13 22.33
CA GLY A 33 21.56 -16.14 21.55
C GLY A 33 21.28 -15.81 20.08
N LEU A 34 22.10 -14.95 19.45
CA LEU A 34 22.02 -14.71 18.01
C LEU A 34 22.24 -16.01 17.21
N PRO A 35 21.45 -16.26 16.15
CA PRO A 35 21.71 -17.37 15.22
C PRO A 35 23.13 -17.27 14.62
N PRO A 36 23.82 -18.39 14.35
CA PRO A 36 25.18 -18.36 13.80
C PRO A 36 25.32 -17.51 12.53
N GLN A 37 24.32 -17.56 11.64
CA GLN A 37 24.27 -16.79 10.41
C GLN A 37 24.23 -15.27 10.63
N ILE A 38 23.63 -14.79 11.72
CA ILE A 38 23.60 -13.37 12.09
C ILE A 38 24.85 -13.00 12.91
N LYS A 39 25.25 -13.88 13.84
CA LYS A 39 26.41 -13.64 14.71
C LYS A 39 27.72 -13.45 13.94
N ASN A 40 27.87 -14.14 12.80
CA ASN A 40 29.07 -14.09 11.98
C ASN A 40 29.06 -12.94 10.95
N GLN A 41 27.98 -12.16 10.87
CA GLN A 41 27.89 -11.02 9.96
C GLN A 41 28.33 -9.73 10.64
N THR A 42 29.16 -8.94 9.97
CA THR A 42 29.47 -7.58 10.38
C THR A 42 28.37 -6.65 9.88
N PRO A 43 27.78 -5.77 10.73
CA PRO A 43 26.74 -4.85 10.30
C PRO A 43 27.24 -3.93 9.18
N GLY A 44 26.52 -3.92 8.06
CA GLY A 44 26.81 -3.05 6.92
C GLY A 44 26.11 -1.69 7.04
N SER A 45 26.43 -0.79 6.10
CA SER A 45 25.58 0.38 5.87
C SER A 45 24.24 -0.07 5.27
N PRO A 46 23.12 0.62 5.57
CA PRO A 46 21.83 0.30 4.97
C PRO A 46 21.88 0.37 3.45
N PHE A 47 20.92 -0.26 2.78
CA PHE A 47 20.78 -0.12 1.33
C PHE A 47 20.58 1.35 0.93
N LYS A 48 20.85 1.68 -0.35
CA LYS A 48 20.79 3.05 -0.89
C LYS A 48 19.48 3.78 -0.57
N TYR A 49 18.37 3.05 -0.56
CA TYR A 49 17.02 3.55 -0.25
C TYR A 49 16.51 3.07 1.12
N TYR A 50 17.40 2.65 2.01
CA TYR A 50 17.13 2.29 3.40
C TYR A 50 16.04 1.22 3.60
N THR A 51 15.74 0.39 2.59
CA THR A 51 14.63 -0.57 2.63
C THR A 51 14.75 -1.57 3.78
N ASP A 52 15.95 -2.09 4.02
CA ASP A 52 16.29 -2.94 5.16
C ASP A 52 16.09 -2.22 6.50
N ALA A 53 16.56 -0.98 6.60
CA ALA A 53 16.41 -0.18 7.81
C ALA A 53 14.96 0.22 8.10
N ILE A 54 14.21 0.69 7.10
CA ILE A 54 12.80 1.09 7.24
C ILE A 54 11.96 -0.12 7.65
N LEU A 55 12.21 -1.31 7.09
CA LEU A 55 11.53 -2.54 7.52
C LEU A 55 11.71 -2.80 9.03
N GLY A 56 12.95 -2.69 9.53
CA GLY A 56 13.26 -2.85 10.95
C GLY A 56 12.66 -1.76 11.84
N LEU A 57 12.67 -0.50 11.38
CA LEU A 57 12.07 0.62 12.09
C LEU A 57 10.54 0.47 12.17
N CYS A 58 9.90 0.03 11.10
CA CYS A 58 8.46 -0.27 11.07
C CYS A 58 8.11 -1.39 12.05
N PHE A 59 8.89 -2.46 12.11
CA PHE A 59 8.68 -3.54 13.09
C PHE A 59 8.64 -3.00 14.53
N HIS A 60 9.60 -2.16 14.91
CA HIS A 60 9.57 -1.57 16.26
C HIS A 60 8.40 -0.62 16.45
N LYS A 61 8.06 0.19 15.44
CA LYS A 61 6.93 1.11 15.51
C LYS A 61 5.60 0.36 15.70
N MET A 62 5.38 -0.74 14.97
CA MET A 62 4.20 -1.59 15.12
C MET A 62 4.10 -2.22 16.52
N ASN A 63 5.25 -2.51 17.14
CA ASN A 63 5.37 -3.00 18.52
C ASN A 63 5.48 -1.87 19.58
N ASP A 64 5.10 -0.63 19.24
CA ASP A 64 5.17 0.57 20.10
C ASP A 64 6.56 0.82 20.74
N TYR A 65 7.61 0.32 20.10
CA TYR A 65 9.00 0.37 20.56
C TYR A 65 9.21 -0.29 21.94
N LYS A 66 8.34 -1.22 22.34
CA LYS A 66 8.35 -1.86 23.69
C LYS A 66 9.67 -2.56 24.02
N SER A 67 10.43 -2.99 23.00
CA SER A 67 11.68 -3.73 23.15
C SER A 67 12.95 -2.86 23.13
N LEU A 68 12.84 -1.53 23.02
CA LEU A 68 13.98 -0.62 22.92
C LEU A 68 14.20 0.16 24.22
N SER A 69 15.46 0.45 24.55
CA SER A 69 15.78 1.39 25.63
C SER A 69 15.35 2.82 25.24
N PRO A 70 15.15 3.75 26.20
CA PRO A 70 14.66 5.09 25.91
C PRO A 70 15.47 5.86 24.86
N GLU A 71 16.81 5.76 24.90
CA GLU A 71 17.70 6.40 23.94
C GLU A 71 17.55 5.81 22.52
N HIS A 72 17.53 4.48 22.39
CA HIS A 72 17.32 3.81 21.11
C HIS A 72 15.91 4.05 20.57
N LYS A 73 14.91 4.18 21.44
CA LYS A 73 13.54 4.52 21.07
C LYS A 73 13.47 5.92 20.46
N GLN A 74 14.10 6.92 21.08
CA GLN A 74 14.13 8.27 20.53
C GLN A 74 14.82 8.30 19.16
N PHE A 75 15.96 7.63 19.04
CA PHE A 75 16.67 7.49 17.77
C PHE A 75 15.80 6.82 16.70
N ALA A 76 15.16 5.68 17.01
CA ALA A 76 14.33 4.95 16.07
C ALA A 76 13.09 5.74 15.62
N ILE A 77 12.47 6.52 16.53
CA ILE A 77 11.37 7.41 16.17
C ILE A 77 11.84 8.49 15.19
N GLN A 78 12.99 9.11 15.45
CA GLN A 78 13.57 10.11 14.57
C GLN A 78 13.94 9.50 13.21
N ALA A 79 14.63 8.36 13.21
CA ALA A 79 15.02 7.64 12.00
C ALA A 79 13.81 7.29 11.13
N TYR A 80 12.76 6.72 11.73
CA TYR A 80 11.53 6.40 11.00
C TYR A 80 10.94 7.64 10.32
N ARG A 81 10.83 8.76 11.04
CA ARG A 81 10.29 10.00 10.49
C ARG A 81 11.16 10.61 9.39
N SER A 82 12.46 10.38 9.42
CA SER A 82 13.40 10.91 8.44
C SER A 82 13.49 10.07 7.17
N PHE A 83 13.38 8.74 7.27
CA PHE A 83 13.61 7.85 6.13
C PHE A 83 12.33 7.30 5.49
N ASP A 84 11.22 7.19 6.22
CA ASP A 84 9.96 6.68 5.66
C ASP A 84 9.23 7.77 4.85
N PRO A 85 9.15 7.68 3.51
CA PRO A 85 8.59 8.74 2.69
C PRO A 85 7.06 8.79 2.76
N TYR A 86 6.42 7.70 3.18
CA TYR A 86 4.98 7.52 3.05
C TYR A 86 4.17 8.42 3.98
N THR A 87 4.75 8.80 5.13
CA THR A 87 4.13 9.80 6.00
C THR A 87 4.04 11.16 5.31
N GLU A 88 5.12 11.60 4.67
CA GLU A 88 5.17 12.89 3.96
C GLU A 88 4.25 12.88 2.73
N LEU A 89 4.29 11.81 1.92
CA LEU A 89 3.44 11.64 0.75
C LEU A 89 1.95 11.71 1.11
N PHE A 90 1.56 11.06 2.22
CA PHE A 90 0.20 11.12 2.73
C PHE A 90 -0.17 12.54 3.15
N GLN A 91 0.66 13.21 3.95
CA GLN A 91 0.40 14.56 4.43
C GLN A 91 0.31 15.60 3.30
N LYS A 92 1.11 15.46 2.23
CA LYS A 92 1.06 16.33 1.05
C LYS A 92 -0.20 16.16 0.21
N SER A 93 -0.79 14.96 0.21
CA SER A 93 -1.92 14.60 -0.67
C SER A 93 -3.28 14.69 0.05
N ALA A 94 -3.31 14.41 1.36
CA ALA A 94 -4.52 14.42 2.19
C ALA A 94 -5.33 15.73 2.14
N PRO A 95 -4.76 16.95 2.04
CA PRO A 95 -5.55 18.16 1.88
C PRO A 95 -6.39 18.19 0.59
N ARG A 96 -5.84 17.71 -0.53
CA ARG A 96 -6.54 17.65 -1.82
C ARG A 96 -7.65 16.60 -1.81
N VAL A 97 -7.37 15.43 -1.24
CA VAL A 97 -8.38 14.38 -0.98
C VAL A 97 -9.52 14.91 -0.12
N ARG A 98 -9.23 15.65 0.96
CA ARG A 98 -10.25 16.25 1.83
C ARG A 98 -11.17 17.22 1.10
N ALA A 99 -10.65 17.95 0.11
CA ALA A 99 -11.45 18.86 -0.72
C ALA A 99 -12.41 18.13 -1.68
N LEU A 100 -12.13 16.86 -2.00
CA LEU A 100 -12.96 16.02 -2.86
C LEU A 100 -14.02 15.20 -2.09
N ARG A 101 -14.06 15.32 -0.75
CA ARG A 101 -15.01 14.57 0.08
C ARG A 101 -16.44 15.00 -0.20
N GLY A 102 -17.32 14.01 -0.38
CA GLY A 102 -18.76 14.22 -0.47
C GLY A 102 -19.36 14.50 0.90
N SER A 103 -20.53 15.14 0.94
CA SER A 103 -21.34 15.26 2.14
C SER A 103 -22.12 13.96 2.39
N THR A 104 -21.42 12.84 2.54
CA THR A 104 -22.06 11.54 2.82
C THR A 104 -21.99 11.29 4.32
N SER A 105 -23.15 11.26 4.98
CA SER A 105 -23.26 10.89 6.40
C SER A 105 -23.01 9.39 6.55
N ASN A 106 -21.76 8.99 6.77
CA ASN A 106 -21.45 7.60 7.11
C ASN A 106 -21.88 7.34 8.56
N ASN A 107 -22.92 6.54 8.76
CA ASN A 107 -23.34 6.02 10.08
C ASN A 107 -22.41 4.89 10.57
N LEU A 108 -21.30 4.63 9.87
CA LEU A 108 -20.37 3.56 10.16
C LEU A 108 -19.51 3.90 11.38
N LYS A 109 -19.38 2.95 12.32
CA LYS A 109 -18.51 3.07 13.49
C LYS A 109 -17.10 2.64 13.14
N PHE A 110 -16.30 3.57 12.62
CA PHE A 110 -14.90 3.33 12.26
C PHE A 110 -14.08 2.80 13.46
N GLU A 111 -14.45 3.15 14.69
CA GLU A 111 -13.76 2.75 15.92
C GLU A 111 -13.71 1.23 16.11
N ASN A 112 -14.74 0.51 15.67
CA ASN A 112 -14.76 -0.94 15.76
C ASN A 112 -13.71 -1.58 14.85
N PHE A 113 -13.55 -1.04 13.64
CA PHE A 113 -12.52 -1.47 12.72
C PHE A 113 -11.12 -1.14 13.28
N GLU A 114 -10.90 0.07 13.78
CA GLU A 114 -9.62 0.47 14.36
C GLU A 114 -9.20 -0.46 15.51
N LYS A 115 -10.14 -0.83 16.37
CA LYS A 115 -9.91 -1.76 17.47
C LYS A 115 -9.55 -3.16 16.96
N LYS A 116 -10.38 -3.73 16.08
CA LYS A 116 -10.17 -5.09 15.53
C LYS A 116 -8.84 -5.20 14.79
N MET A 117 -8.53 -4.22 13.94
CA MET A 117 -7.26 -4.19 13.21
C MET A 117 -6.05 -4.05 14.16
N THR A 118 -6.18 -3.25 15.23
CA THR A 118 -5.12 -3.13 16.24
C THR A 118 -4.86 -4.46 16.95
N GLU A 119 -5.91 -5.18 17.35
CA GLU A 119 -5.79 -6.51 17.97
C GLU A 119 -5.10 -7.52 17.02
N ILE A 120 -5.45 -7.47 15.72
CA ILE A 120 -4.81 -8.30 14.70
C ILE A 120 -3.32 -7.96 14.56
N TRP A 121 -2.95 -6.68 14.57
CA TRP A 121 -1.55 -6.28 14.54
C TRP A 121 -0.77 -6.75 15.77
N ASP A 122 -1.35 -6.71 16.96
CA ASP A 122 -0.72 -7.25 18.16
C ASP A 122 -0.50 -8.79 18.06
N GLU A 123 -1.34 -9.51 17.30
CA GLU A 123 -1.11 -10.93 16.98
C GLU A 123 -0.02 -11.15 15.91
N ILE A 124 0.06 -10.27 14.91
CA ILE A 124 1.03 -10.33 13.81
C ILE A 124 2.43 -9.98 14.29
N PHE A 125 2.57 -8.84 14.98
CA PHE A 125 3.83 -8.29 15.45
C PHE A 125 4.06 -8.75 16.88
N GLN A 126 4.86 -9.80 17.03
CA GLN A 126 5.21 -10.37 18.33
C GLN A 126 6.66 -10.03 18.68
N ASN A 127 7.09 -10.43 19.88
CA ASN A 127 8.47 -10.23 20.30
C ASN A 127 9.43 -10.89 19.31
N LYS A 128 10.27 -10.08 18.64
CA LYS A 128 11.25 -10.47 17.62
C LYS A 128 10.70 -11.17 16.36
N VAL A 129 9.39 -11.41 16.23
CA VAL A 129 8.85 -12.26 15.15
C VAL A 129 7.61 -11.61 14.54
N VAL A 130 7.48 -11.74 13.21
CA VAL A 130 6.23 -11.45 12.49
C VAL A 130 5.55 -12.75 12.10
N ASN A 131 4.30 -12.92 12.52
CA ASN A 131 3.51 -14.11 12.29
C ASN A 131 2.68 -13.99 11.00
N PHE A 132 3.22 -14.52 9.90
CA PHE A 132 2.58 -14.46 8.58
C PHE A 132 1.23 -15.20 8.50
N VAL A 133 1.00 -16.21 9.35
CA VAL A 133 -0.29 -16.93 9.41
C VAL A 133 -1.43 -16.00 9.82
N LYS A 134 -1.12 -14.91 10.52
CA LYS A 134 -2.12 -13.93 10.99
C LYS A 134 -2.40 -12.82 9.97
N LEU A 135 -1.68 -12.77 8.84
CA LEU A 135 -1.95 -11.80 7.78
C LEU A 135 -3.30 -12.05 7.09
N GLU A 136 -3.76 -13.30 7.02
CA GLU A 136 -5.09 -13.64 6.50
C GLU A 136 -6.20 -12.98 7.33
N LYS A 137 -6.05 -12.91 8.65
CA LYS A 137 -7.00 -12.20 9.51
C LYS A 137 -7.11 -10.71 9.18
N ALA A 138 -6.00 -10.09 8.76
CA ALA A 138 -6.00 -8.70 8.35
C ALA A 138 -6.78 -8.52 7.03
N LEU A 139 -6.62 -9.43 6.07
CA LEU A 139 -7.41 -9.45 4.83
C LEU A 139 -8.91 -9.63 5.11
N ASP A 140 -9.28 -10.55 5.99
CA ASP A 140 -10.67 -10.76 6.40
C ASP A 140 -11.25 -9.50 7.04
N CYS A 141 -10.49 -8.84 7.93
CA CYS A 141 -10.90 -7.59 8.56
C CYS A 141 -11.11 -6.45 7.55
N LEU A 142 -10.28 -6.35 6.52
CA LEU A 142 -10.47 -5.38 5.44
C LEU A 142 -11.72 -5.69 4.61
N SER A 143 -11.95 -6.96 4.29
CA SER A 143 -13.10 -7.42 3.51
C SER A 143 -14.42 -7.17 4.24
N GLU A 144 -14.47 -7.51 5.54
CA GLU A 144 -15.63 -7.22 6.40
C GLU A 144 -15.92 -5.71 6.48
N PHE A 145 -14.87 -4.89 6.55
CA PHE A 145 -15.01 -3.44 6.59
C PHE A 145 -15.53 -2.87 5.28
N GLU A 146 -15.01 -3.32 4.13
CA GLU A 146 -15.50 -2.95 2.80
C GLU A 146 -16.99 -3.35 2.63
N MET A 147 -17.37 -4.54 3.09
CA MET A 147 -18.77 -4.99 3.12
C MET A 147 -19.64 -4.10 4.02
N ALA A 148 -19.18 -3.76 5.21
CA ALA A 148 -19.94 -2.94 6.15
C ALA A 148 -20.14 -1.49 5.65
N MET A 149 -19.20 -0.98 4.86
CA MET A 149 -19.32 0.32 4.19
C MET A 149 -20.30 0.32 3.02
N GLU A 150 -20.69 -0.85 2.51
CA GLU A 150 -21.47 -1.00 1.26
C GLU A 150 -20.83 -0.24 0.08
N SER A 151 -19.49 -0.11 0.10
CA SER A 151 -18.73 0.68 -0.85
C SER A 151 -17.31 0.14 -0.95
N THR A 152 -16.76 0.15 -2.16
CA THR A 152 -15.38 -0.29 -2.39
C THR A 152 -14.36 0.72 -1.87
N PHE A 153 -13.15 0.28 -1.56
CA PHE A 153 -12.04 1.19 -1.26
C PHE A 153 -11.61 2.03 -2.47
N LEU A 154 -11.73 1.44 -3.66
CA LEU A 154 -11.32 2.07 -4.91
C LEU A 154 -12.03 3.42 -5.09
N TYR A 155 -11.25 4.50 -5.19
CA TYR A 155 -11.69 5.90 -5.30
C TYR A 155 -12.66 6.38 -4.20
N ASN A 156 -12.63 5.77 -3.01
CA ASN A 156 -13.40 6.22 -1.87
C ASN A 156 -12.71 7.31 -1.08
N PHE A 157 -13.29 8.51 -1.10
CA PHE A 157 -12.76 9.69 -0.41
C PHE A 157 -13.31 9.85 1.01
N ASN A 158 -14.35 9.10 1.39
CA ASN A 158 -15.16 9.33 2.58
C ASN A 158 -14.70 8.54 3.82
N VAL A 159 -13.74 7.62 3.68
CA VAL A 159 -13.15 6.90 4.82
C VAL A 159 -12.35 7.88 5.67
N GLN A 160 -12.56 7.86 6.98
CA GLN A 160 -11.87 8.74 7.93
C GLN A 160 -11.54 7.99 9.21
N PHE A 161 -10.26 7.78 9.47
CA PHE A 161 -9.80 7.18 10.71
C PHE A 161 -9.17 8.22 11.63
N SER A 162 -8.94 7.81 12.88
CA SER A 162 -8.15 8.59 13.82
C SER A 162 -6.72 8.81 13.30
N ALA A 163 -6.09 9.92 13.68
CA ALA A 163 -4.70 10.19 13.31
C ALA A 163 -3.73 9.08 13.74
N LYS A 164 -4.01 8.46 14.90
CA LYS A 164 -3.24 7.33 15.42
C LYS A 164 -3.38 6.10 14.53
N MET A 165 -4.59 5.81 14.06
CA MET A 165 -4.81 4.72 13.12
C MET A 165 -4.13 4.98 11.78
N ASN A 166 -4.24 6.20 11.25
CA ASN A 166 -3.55 6.59 10.01
C ASN A 166 -2.03 6.37 10.12
N GLU A 167 -1.41 6.77 11.23
CA GLU A 167 0.02 6.53 11.47
C GLU A 167 0.37 5.04 11.52
N LYS A 168 -0.48 4.20 12.14
CA LYS A 168 -0.27 2.74 12.16
C LYS A 168 -0.48 2.11 10.78
N LEU A 169 -1.49 2.52 10.02
CA LEU A 169 -1.74 2.05 8.67
C LEU A 169 -0.57 2.39 7.73
N ILE A 170 -0.05 3.63 7.79
CA ILE A 170 1.11 4.05 6.99
C ILE A 170 2.32 3.19 7.34
N CYS A 171 2.58 2.97 8.63
CA CYS A 171 3.67 2.10 9.08
C CYS A 171 3.50 0.66 8.60
N PHE A 172 2.28 0.12 8.66
CA PHE A 172 2.00 -1.25 8.23
C PHE A 172 2.16 -1.42 6.72
N TYR A 173 1.66 -0.46 5.94
CA TYR A 173 1.90 -0.40 4.51
C TYR A 173 3.41 -0.34 4.18
N SER A 174 4.14 0.57 4.83
CA SER A 174 5.59 0.74 4.64
C SER A 174 6.34 -0.57 4.94
N PHE A 175 5.98 -1.23 6.04
CA PHE A 175 6.52 -2.55 6.38
C PHE A 175 6.32 -3.57 5.24
N LEU A 176 5.09 -3.71 4.73
CA LEU A 176 4.79 -4.69 3.68
C LEU A 176 5.49 -4.36 2.36
N PHE A 177 5.47 -3.10 1.95
CA PHE A 177 6.13 -2.63 0.73
C PHE A 177 7.65 -2.87 0.78
N HIS A 178 8.29 -2.55 1.91
CA HIS A 178 9.74 -2.77 2.04
C HIS A 178 10.08 -4.25 2.17
N LEU A 179 9.21 -5.07 2.75
CA LEU A 179 9.37 -6.53 2.70
C LEU A 179 9.34 -7.04 1.24
N ARG A 180 8.36 -6.63 0.44
CA ARG A 180 8.29 -6.95 -0.99
C ARG A 180 9.54 -6.47 -1.73
N SER A 181 10.01 -5.27 -1.42
CA SER A 181 11.23 -4.71 -2.01
C SER A 181 12.48 -5.53 -1.68
N LEU A 182 12.61 -6.08 -0.47
CA LEU A 182 13.70 -7.00 -0.15
C LEU A 182 13.59 -8.32 -0.93
N MET A 183 12.37 -8.84 -1.13
CA MET A 183 12.16 -10.04 -1.95
C MET A 183 12.48 -9.79 -3.43
N ALA A 184 12.18 -8.60 -3.95
CA ALA A 184 12.59 -8.17 -5.29
C ALA A 184 14.12 -8.08 -5.42
N ILE A 185 14.81 -7.47 -4.43
CA ILE A 185 16.27 -7.38 -4.42
C ILE A 185 16.90 -8.77 -4.40
N ASP A 186 16.42 -9.66 -3.54
CA ASP A 186 16.89 -11.04 -3.48
C ASP A 186 16.63 -11.79 -4.80
N HIS A 187 15.44 -11.63 -5.40
CA HIS A 187 15.14 -12.22 -6.70
C HIS A 187 16.12 -11.76 -7.77
N ASN A 188 16.30 -10.44 -7.90
CA ASN A 188 17.14 -9.79 -8.90
C ASN A 188 18.63 -10.12 -8.73
N ALA A 189 19.08 -10.45 -7.52
CA ALA A 189 20.46 -10.88 -7.28
C ALA A 189 20.78 -12.26 -7.88
N HIS A 190 19.76 -13.04 -8.23
CA HIS A 190 19.88 -14.43 -8.67
C HIS A 190 19.25 -14.71 -10.04
N VAL A 191 18.90 -13.68 -10.82
CA VAL A 191 18.44 -13.86 -12.20
C VAL A 191 19.62 -14.05 -13.15
N GLU A 192 19.42 -14.80 -14.23
CA GLU A 192 20.46 -15.02 -15.25
C GLU A 192 20.50 -13.84 -16.22
N ASP A 193 19.34 -13.39 -16.70
CA ASP A 193 19.19 -12.22 -17.57
C ASP A 193 18.38 -11.10 -16.90
N SER A 194 19.10 -10.14 -16.33
CA SER A 194 18.50 -8.95 -15.71
C SER A 194 17.62 -8.12 -16.65
N SER A 195 17.78 -8.23 -17.98
CA SER A 195 16.97 -7.46 -18.92
C SER A 195 15.55 -8.03 -19.10
N LEU A 196 15.37 -9.32 -18.82
CA LEU A 196 14.10 -10.04 -19.02
C LEU A 196 13.45 -10.46 -17.71
N GLU A 197 14.25 -10.82 -16.71
CA GLU A 197 13.76 -11.48 -15.49
C GLU A 197 13.73 -10.57 -14.26
N SER A 198 14.35 -9.39 -14.35
CA SER A 198 14.39 -8.48 -13.20
C SER A 198 13.02 -7.86 -12.95
N VAL A 199 12.69 -7.76 -11.67
CA VAL A 199 11.46 -7.11 -11.20
C VAL A 199 11.76 -5.74 -10.63
N LYS A 200 10.75 -4.87 -10.68
CA LYS A 200 10.78 -3.54 -10.09
C LYS A 200 9.66 -3.42 -9.07
N CYS A 201 9.88 -2.60 -8.05
CA CYS A 201 8.84 -2.17 -7.11
C CYS A 201 8.60 -0.70 -7.34
N ASP A 202 7.36 -0.32 -7.63
CA ASP A 202 6.95 1.08 -7.75
C ASP A 202 5.80 1.36 -6.78
N SER A 203 5.90 2.44 -6.00
CA SER A 203 4.93 2.72 -4.95
C SER A 203 3.59 3.29 -5.46
N ILE A 204 3.47 3.47 -6.79
CA ILE A 204 2.31 4.07 -7.45
C ILE A 204 1.81 3.14 -8.57
N SER A 205 2.68 2.86 -9.54
CA SER A 205 2.35 2.18 -10.80
C SER A 205 1.92 0.74 -10.57
N ASP A 206 2.43 0.10 -9.52
CA ASP A 206 2.03 -1.24 -9.07
C ASP A 206 0.56 -1.29 -8.61
N TYR A 207 0.00 -0.16 -8.17
CA TYR A 207 -1.37 -0.06 -7.61
C TYR A 207 -2.36 0.61 -8.55
N LEU A 208 -1.87 1.45 -9.45
CA LEU A 208 -2.65 2.11 -10.50
C LEU A 208 -2.11 1.70 -11.87
N PRO A 209 -2.16 0.39 -12.22
CA PRO A 209 -1.73 -0.02 -13.54
C PRO A 209 -2.64 0.64 -14.57
N LYS A 210 -2.05 1.19 -15.64
CA LYS A 210 -2.80 1.76 -16.77
C LYS A 210 -3.73 2.93 -16.37
N SER A 211 -3.28 3.79 -15.45
CA SER A 211 -4.01 4.99 -15.01
C SER A 211 -4.57 5.83 -16.17
N ASP A 212 -3.83 5.95 -17.27
CA ASP A 212 -4.26 6.67 -18.48
C ASP A 212 -5.49 6.05 -19.15
N TYR A 213 -5.55 4.72 -19.22
CA TYR A 213 -6.71 4.03 -19.76
C TYR A 213 -7.94 4.24 -18.86
N THR A 214 -7.75 4.21 -17.54
CA THR A 214 -8.82 4.50 -16.58
C THR A 214 -9.37 5.91 -16.74
N VAL A 215 -8.54 6.93 -16.98
CA VAL A 215 -9.02 8.30 -17.23
C VAL A 215 -9.82 8.38 -18.53
N ASN A 216 -9.30 7.78 -19.61
CA ASN A 216 -9.98 7.76 -20.90
C ASN A 216 -11.37 7.13 -20.80
N ASP A 217 -11.47 5.96 -20.14
CA ASP A 217 -12.74 5.28 -19.91
C ASP A 217 -13.66 6.09 -18.98
N ALA A 218 -13.12 6.81 -18.01
CA ALA A 218 -13.87 7.66 -17.09
C ALA A 218 -14.49 8.86 -17.81
N LEU A 219 -13.75 9.50 -18.72
CA LEU A 219 -14.28 10.59 -19.56
C LEU A 219 -15.38 10.09 -20.50
N LEU A 220 -15.21 8.91 -21.10
CA LEU A 220 -16.24 8.28 -21.93
C LEU A 220 -17.50 7.97 -21.12
N TYR A 221 -17.36 7.40 -19.94
CA TYR A 221 -18.46 7.12 -19.04
C TYR A 221 -19.18 8.39 -18.58
N LEU A 222 -18.43 9.45 -18.22
CA LEU A 222 -18.99 10.75 -17.87
C LEU A 222 -19.81 11.34 -19.02
N GLN A 223 -19.29 11.27 -20.24
CA GLN A 223 -20.00 11.75 -21.43
C GLN A 223 -21.27 10.94 -21.69
N PHE A 224 -21.20 9.61 -21.56
CA PHE A 224 -22.37 8.74 -21.62
C PHE A 224 -23.44 9.16 -20.59
N LYS A 225 -23.05 9.39 -19.32
CA LYS A 225 -23.98 9.86 -18.28
C LYS A 225 -24.65 11.17 -18.68
N LYS A 226 -23.89 12.16 -19.17
CA LYS A 226 -24.42 13.46 -19.62
C LYS A 226 -25.43 13.29 -20.76
N LEU A 227 -25.09 12.49 -21.78
CA LEU A 227 -25.96 12.24 -22.94
C LEU A 227 -27.20 11.40 -22.59
N SER A 228 -27.12 10.57 -21.54
CA SER A 228 -28.23 9.75 -21.10
C SER A 228 -29.33 10.51 -20.36
N VAL A 229 -29.01 11.68 -19.74
CA VAL A 229 -29.94 12.44 -18.87
C VAL A 229 -31.35 12.63 -19.45
N PRO A 230 -31.54 13.04 -20.73
CA PRO A 230 -32.87 13.24 -21.32
C PRO A 230 -33.74 11.97 -21.31
N PHE A 231 -33.12 10.79 -21.31
CA PHE A 231 -33.79 9.50 -21.44
C PHE A 231 -34.08 8.81 -20.10
N VAL A 232 -33.45 9.24 -19.00
CA VAL A 232 -33.60 8.59 -17.68
C VAL A 232 -34.30 9.49 -16.66
N GLY A 233 -34.09 10.82 -16.75
CA GLY A 233 -34.47 11.78 -15.70
C GLY A 233 -35.55 12.80 -16.08
N HIS A 234 -36.08 12.77 -17.32
CA HIS A 234 -37.07 13.74 -17.79
C HIS A 234 -38.51 13.21 -17.66
N LYS A 235 -39.49 14.11 -17.50
CA LYS A 235 -40.92 13.74 -17.41
C LYS A 235 -41.46 13.03 -18.66
N ASP A 236 -40.84 13.29 -19.81
CA ASP A 236 -41.20 12.72 -21.12
C ASP A 236 -40.27 11.56 -21.54
N LYS A 237 -39.64 10.87 -20.57
CA LYS A 237 -38.72 9.78 -20.88
C LYS A 237 -39.43 8.67 -21.67
N ASP A 238 -38.80 8.18 -22.74
CA ASP A 238 -39.24 6.97 -23.43
C ASP A 238 -38.67 5.74 -22.69
N PRO A 239 -39.51 4.95 -21.99
CA PRO A 239 -39.03 3.80 -21.21
C PRO A 239 -38.36 2.73 -22.07
N ARG A 240 -38.59 2.72 -23.39
CA ARG A 240 -37.94 1.79 -24.32
C ARG A 240 -36.48 2.18 -24.55
N ILE A 241 -36.17 3.47 -24.64
CA ILE A 241 -34.79 3.94 -24.80
C ILE A 241 -33.99 3.66 -23.53
N GLU A 242 -34.58 3.92 -22.36
CA GLU A 242 -33.98 3.59 -21.06
C GLU A 242 -33.61 2.10 -20.98
N ARG A 243 -34.57 1.19 -21.27
CA ARG A 243 -34.38 -0.26 -21.15
C ARG A 243 -33.55 -0.91 -22.26
N LEU A 244 -33.66 -0.43 -23.50
CA LEU A 244 -33.02 -1.09 -24.66
C LEU A 244 -31.66 -0.50 -25.02
N LEU A 245 -31.34 0.72 -24.57
CA LEU A 245 -30.08 1.39 -24.88
C LEU A 245 -29.31 1.77 -23.62
N VAL A 246 -29.90 2.57 -22.72
CA VAL A 246 -29.17 3.15 -21.59
C VAL A 246 -28.78 2.09 -20.56
N GLU A 247 -29.72 1.27 -20.09
CA GLU A 247 -29.45 0.22 -19.10
C GLU A 247 -28.42 -0.82 -19.58
N PRO A 248 -28.48 -1.37 -20.81
CA PRO A 248 -27.47 -2.29 -21.32
C PRO A 248 -26.06 -1.66 -21.43
N MET A 249 -25.99 -0.40 -21.88
CA MET A 249 -24.71 0.32 -21.96
C MET A 249 -24.13 0.59 -20.58
N LEU A 250 -24.97 1.02 -19.62
CA LEU A 250 -24.54 1.22 -18.24
C LEU A 250 -24.01 -0.08 -17.63
N LYS A 251 -24.70 -1.21 -17.85
CA LYS A 251 -24.22 -2.54 -17.41
C LYS A 251 -22.87 -2.89 -18.02
N SER A 252 -22.66 -2.55 -19.29
CA SER A 252 -21.38 -2.79 -19.98
C SER A 252 -20.26 -1.93 -19.40
N PHE A 253 -20.52 -0.64 -19.12
CA PHE A 253 -19.57 0.22 -18.40
C PHE A 253 -19.22 -0.35 -17.03
N THR A 254 -20.22 -0.76 -16.23
CA THR A 254 -19.97 -1.35 -14.91
C THR A 254 -19.24 -2.69 -14.98
N GLN A 255 -19.45 -3.48 -16.03
CA GLN A 255 -18.79 -4.79 -16.17
C GLN A 255 -17.33 -4.66 -16.62
N TYR A 256 -17.06 -3.81 -17.62
CA TYR A 256 -15.75 -3.76 -18.27
C TYR A 256 -14.88 -2.59 -17.77
N ASN A 257 -15.50 -1.49 -17.36
CA ASN A 257 -14.82 -0.23 -17.00
C ASN A 257 -15.14 0.18 -15.55
N HIS A 258 -15.30 -0.80 -14.65
CA HIS A 258 -15.71 -0.58 -13.25
C HIS A 258 -14.86 0.44 -12.49
N ASN A 259 -13.53 0.48 -12.73
CA ASN A 259 -12.63 1.46 -12.11
C ASN A 259 -12.98 2.89 -12.55
N ALA A 260 -13.15 3.09 -13.86
CA ALA A 260 -13.55 4.37 -14.42
C ALA A 260 -14.93 4.81 -13.94
N CYS A 261 -15.89 3.88 -13.84
CA CYS A 261 -17.19 4.17 -13.24
C CYS A 261 -17.05 4.64 -11.79
N SER A 262 -16.28 3.90 -10.99
CA SER A 262 -16.04 4.23 -9.57
C SER A 262 -15.38 5.59 -9.39
N LEU A 263 -14.43 5.96 -10.26
CA LEU A 263 -13.77 7.27 -10.23
C LEU A 263 -14.79 8.41 -10.43
N ILE A 264 -15.63 8.30 -11.46
CA ILE A 264 -16.64 9.33 -11.75
C ILE A 264 -17.75 9.36 -10.71
N ASP A 265 -18.23 8.20 -10.28
CA ASP A 265 -19.40 8.12 -9.40
C ASP A 265 -19.11 8.58 -7.97
N GLN A 266 -17.85 8.53 -7.54
CA GLN A 266 -17.43 8.96 -6.21
C GLN A 266 -16.95 10.42 -6.13
N LEU A 267 -16.77 11.09 -7.27
CA LEU A 267 -16.38 12.50 -7.32
C LEU A 267 -17.58 13.45 -7.14
N PRO A 268 -17.40 14.60 -6.47
CA PRO A 268 -18.45 15.61 -6.37
C PRO A 268 -18.89 16.10 -7.75
N LYS A 269 -20.21 16.22 -7.96
CA LYS A 269 -20.77 16.78 -9.21
C LYS A 269 -20.22 18.16 -9.54
N SER A 270 -19.98 18.98 -8.52
CA SER A 270 -19.37 20.31 -8.66
C SER A 270 -18.00 20.23 -9.34
N PHE A 271 -17.14 19.31 -8.89
CA PHE A 271 -15.81 19.07 -9.45
C PHE A 271 -15.89 18.64 -10.93
N LEU A 272 -16.78 17.71 -11.26
CA LEU A 272 -16.96 17.21 -12.64
C LEU A 272 -17.53 18.25 -13.61
N SER A 273 -18.16 19.30 -13.07
CA SER A 273 -18.78 20.38 -13.85
C SER A 273 -17.94 21.65 -13.93
N SER A 274 -16.92 21.79 -13.08
CA SER A 274 -16.15 23.04 -12.93
C SER A 274 -15.02 23.21 -13.95
N LEU A 275 -14.63 22.14 -14.65
CA LEU A 275 -13.45 22.13 -15.52
C LEU A 275 -13.83 21.87 -17.00
N PRO A 276 -13.15 22.53 -17.96
CA PRO A 276 -13.13 22.10 -19.35
C PRO A 276 -12.61 20.67 -19.53
N THR A 277 -12.91 20.01 -20.65
CA THR A 277 -12.57 18.59 -20.88
C THR A 277 -11.06 18.30 -20.78
N GLY A 278 -10.20 19.15 -21.36
CA GLY A 278 -8.74 18.95 -21.30
C GLY A 278 -8.19 19.06 -19.87
N ASP A 279 -8.64 20.09 -19.14
CA ASP A 279 -8.25 20.27 -17.73
C ASP A 279 -8.83 19.17 -16.83
N LEU A 280 -9.99 18.63 -17.19
CA LEU A 280 -10.61 17.52 -16.47
C LEU A 280 -9.83 16.21 -16.63
N GLU A 281 -9.25 15.94 -17.80
CA GLU A 281 -8.39 14.78 -18.03
C GLU A 281 -7.20 14.80 -17.06
N GLU A 282 -6.40 15.87 -17.08
CA GLU A 282 -5.27 16.06 -16.17
C GLU A 282 -5.69 16.02 -14.69
N ALA A 283 -6.81 16.67 -14.36
CA ALA A 283 -7.35 16.64 -13.00
C ALA A 283 -7.72 15.22 -12.55
N LEU A 284 -8.28 14.38 -13.43
CA LEU A 284 -8.60 12.98 -13.11
C LEU A 284 -7.34 12.14 -12.89
N HIS A 285 -6.23 12.38 -13.61
CA HIS A 285 -4.96 11.75 -13.28
C HIS A 285 -4.49 12.12 -11.86
N HIS A 286 -4.53 13.40 -11.51
CA HIS A 286 -4.16 13.86 -10.18
C HIS A 286 -5.07 13.31 -9.09
N VAL A 287 -6.38 13.22 -9.33
CA VAL A 287 -7.34 12.63 -8.39
C VAL A 287 -6.99 11.18 -8.06
N GLN A 288 -6.65 10.36 -9.07
CA GLN A 288 -6.27 8.96 -8.83
C GLN A 288 -5.02 8.87 -7.93
N MET A 289 -4.02 9.71 -8.22
CA MET A 289 -2.78 9.79 -7.46
C MET A 289 -3.01 10.26 -6.02
N ASP A 290 -3.78 11.33 -5.86
CA ASP A 290 -4.11 11.89 -4.55
C ASP A 290 -4.93 10.89 -3.72
N TRP A 291 -5.87 10.18 -4.33
CA TRP A 291 -6.59 9.09 -3.68
C TRP A 291 -5.62 8.02 -3.15
N LEU A 292 -4.74 7.50 -4.02
CA LEU A 292 -3.82 6.42 -3.65
C LEU A 292 -2.83 6.84 -2.53
N LEU A 293 -2.36 8.09 -2.58
CA LEU A 293 -1.31 8.58 -1.69
C LEU A 293 -1.85 9.22 -0.41
N GLY A 294 -3.00 9.88 -0.47
CA GLY A 294 -3.50 10.77 0.59
C GLY A 294 -4.84 10.39 1.19
N SER A 295 -5.49 9.31 0.75
CA SER A 295 -6.75 8.85 1.33
C SER A 295 -6.57 7.59 2.17
N GLU A 296 -7.39 7.47 3.21
CA GLU A 296 -7.46 6.29 4.05
C GLU A 296 -7.88 5.06 3.25
N ALA A 297 -8.82 5.19 2.30
CA ALA A 297 -9.23 4.07 1.46
C ALA A 297 -8.13 3.63 0.48
N GLY A 298 -7.38 4.58 -0.10
CA GLY A 298 -6.22 4.29 -0.93
C GLY A 298 -5.11 3.57 -0.15
N LEU A 299 -4.94 3.92 1.13
CA LEU A 299 -4.03 3.21 2.01
C LEU A 299 -4.49 1.78 2.33
N LEU A 300 -5.78 1.58 2.64
CA LEU A 300 -6.36 0.24 2.82
C LEU A 300 -6.27 -0.60 1.55
N PHE A 301 -6.50 0.00 0.38
CA PHE A 301 -6.34 -0.64 -0.92
C PHE A 301 -4.92 -1.17 -1.09
N LYS A 302 -3.90 -0.32 -0.92
CA LYS A 302 -2.50 -0.75 -1.03
C LYS A 302 -2.13 -1.85 -0.03
N ILE A 303 -2.59 -1.73 1.22
CA ILE A 303 -2.37 -2.75 2.25
C ILE A 303 -3.00 -4.07 1.81
N ARG A 304 -4.22 -4.05 1.26
CA ARG A 304 -4.90 -5.25 0.75
C ARG A 304 -4.08 -5.92 -0.35
N GLU A 305 -3.61 -5.16 -1.33
CA GLU A 305 -2.80 -5.71 -2.44
C GLU A 305 -1.47 -6.29 -1.93
N GLU A 306 -0.81 -5.60 -1.00
CA GLU A 306 0.43 -6.10 -0.39
C GLU A 306 0.22 -7.35 0.48
N LEU A 307 -0.90 -7.43 1.21
CA LEU A 307 -1.29 -8.62 1.96
C LEU A 307 -1.59 -9.80 1.03
N PHE A 308 -2.30 -9.57 -0.09
CA PHE A 308 -2.50 -10.59 -1.11
C PHE A 308 -1.16 -11.04 -1.69
N GLY A 309 -0.25 -10.11 -2.01
CA GLY A 309 1.09 -10.47 -2.48
C GLY A 309 1.86 -11.33 -1.47
N ALA A 310 1.81 -10.97 -0.19
CA ALA A 310 2.50 -11.71 0.87
C ALA A 310 1.88 -13.08 1.16
N THR A 311 0.56 -13.27 0.92
CA THR A 311 -0.18 -14.51 1.23
C THR A 311 -0.35 -15.43 0.02
N GLU A 312 -0.57 -14.89 -1.17
CA GLU A 312 -0.77 -15.67 -2.40
C GLU A 312 0.48 -15.81 -3.25
N GLY A 313 1.41 -14.86 -3.13
CA GLY A 313 2.63 -14.76 -3.94
C GLY A 313 2.67 -13.42 -4.68
N TYR A 314 3.81 -12.72 -4.58
CA TYR A 314 3.98 -11.42 -5.23
C TYR A 314 3.93 -11.50 -6.76
N ASP A 315 4.31 -12.64 -7.34
CA ASP A 315 4.21 -12.95 -8.76
C ASP A 315 2.77 -13.06 -9.28
N LYS A 316 1.77 -13.22 -8.41
CA LYS A 316 0.36 -13.20 -8.82
C LYS A 316 -0.23 -11.79 -8.88
N ILE A 317 0.28 -10.89 -8.04
CA ILE A 317 -0.32 -9.57 -7.81
C ILE A 317 0.48 -8.48 -8.51
N PHE A 318 1.81 -8.46 -8.33
CA PHE A 318 2.68 -7.38 -8.79
C PHE A 318 3.51 -7.74 -10.02
N TRP A 319 3.85 -9.02 -10.20
CA TRP A 319 4.70 -9.49 -11.30
C TRP A 319 4.09 -10.67 -12.06
N PRO A 320 2.87 -10.51 -12.63
CA PRO A 320 2.11 -11.58 -13.29
C PRO A 320 2.88 -12.28 -14.41
N GLU A 321 3.81 -11.59 -15.06
CA GLU A 321 4.71 -12.14 -16.08
C GLU A 321 5.60 -13.28 -15.57
N LEU A 322 5.87 -13.33 -14.26
CA LEU A 322 6.70 -14.37 -13.64
C LEU A 322 5.91 -15.53 -13.04
N ASN A 323 4.57 -15.52 -13.09
CA ASN A 323 3.74 -16.61 -12.57
C ASN A 323 4.06 -17.96 -13.24
N ALA A 324 4.46 -17.94 -14.52
CA ALA A 324 4.88 -19.13 -15.27
C ALA A 324 6.38 -19.46 -15.17
N ALA A 325 7.16 -18.66 -14.44
CA ALA A 325 8.61 -18.86 -14.32
C ALA A 325 8.95 -20.10 -13.48
N ARG A 326 10.22 -20.52 -13.55
CA ARG A 326 10.71 -21.66 -12.78
C ARG A 326 10.67 -21.33 -11.28
N LYS A 327 10.07 -22.23 -10.50
CA LYS A 327 10.02 -22.09 -9.04
C LYS A 327 11.42 -22.22 -8.43
N LYS A 328 11.75 -21.25 -7.57
CA LYS A 328 12.94 -21.24 -6.70
C LYS A 328 12.68 -22.11 -5.46
N ALA A 329 13.72 -22.77 -4.97
CA ALA A 329 13.66 -23.54 -3.73
C ALA A 329 13.55 -22.60 -2.52
N ALA A 330 13.00 -23.09 -1.41
CA ALA A 330 12.95 -22.32 -0.17
C ALA A 330 14.37 -21.95 0.33
N THR A 331 14.54 -20.71 0.77
CA THR A 331 15.82 -20.18 1.26
C THR A 331 15.61 -19.32 2.52
N SER A 332 16.72 -18.90 3.14
CA SER A 332 16.72 -17.93 4.23
C SER A 332 17.64 -16.76 3.87
N LEU A 333 17.09 -15.55 3.88
CA LEU A 333 17.82 -14.30 3.69
C LEU A 333 18.22 -13.74 5.06
N SER A 334 19.48 -13.39 5.23
CA SER A 334 20.02 -12.80 6.47
C SER A 334 20.66 -11.45 6.16
N ILE A 335 20.14 -10.39 6.78
CA ILE A 335 20.59 -9.00 6.58
C ILE A 335 21.02 -8.44 7.93
N CYS A 336 22.17 -7.76 7.98
CA CYS A 336 22.63 -7.03 9.16
C CYS A 336 23.02 -5.60 8.78
N PHE A 337 22.38 -4.62 9.40
CA PHE A 337 22.66 -3.20 9.15
C PHE A 337 22.94 -2.43 10.43
N GLU A 338 23.67 -1.33 10.29
CA GLU A 338 23.87 -0.30 11.31
C GLU A 338 23.39 1.05 10.78
N LEU A 339 22.53 1.71 11.54
CA LEU A 339 22.07 3.07 11.25
C LEU A 339 22.56 4.02 12.33
N SER A 340 23.20 5.12 11.93
CA SER A 340 23.85 6.06 12.84
C SER A 340 23.40 7.49 12.59
N HIS A 341 23.79 8.42 13.47
CA HIS A 341 23.53 9.84 13.24
C HIS A 341 24.13 10.40 11.93
N LYS A 342 25.17 9.76 11.38
CA LYS A 342 25.76 10.18 10.10
C LYS A 342 24.82 9.96 8.92
N ASP A 343 23.88 9.03 9.05
CA ASP A 343 22.96 8.69 7.97
C ASP A 343 21.84 9.73 7.82
N PHE A 344 21.54 10.50 8.87
CA PHE A 344 20.65 11.67 8.79
C PHE A 344 21.30 12.84 8.04
N SER A 345 22.63 12.98 8.13
CA SER A 345 23.36 14.10 7.49
C SER A 345 23.58 13.91 5.99
N LYS A 346 23.13 12.80 5.40
CA LYS A 346 23.18 12.57 3.95
C LYS A 346 21.98 13.17 3.22
N GLU A 347 21.41 14.27 3.72
CA GLU A 347 20.45 15.06 2.96
C GLU A 347 21.11 15.55 1.66
N SER A 348 20.49 15.18 0.53
CA SER A 348 20.64 15.81 -0.79
C SER A 348 22.00 15.74 -1.49
N ALA A 349 22.36 14.58 -2.02
CA ALA A 349 23.22 14.49 -3.21
C ALA A 349 22.43 14.14 -4.50
N ALA A 350 21.10 14.07 -4.42
CA ALA A 350 20.22 13.92 -5.57
C ALA A 350 18.86 14.53 -5.24
N ALA A 351 18.78 15.85 -5.42
CA ALA A 351 17.53 16.55 -5.73
C ALA A 351 17.54 16.86 -7.22
#